data_AF-A0A7C2G0G7-F1
#
_entry.id   AF-A0A7C2G0G7-F1
#
_cell.length_a   1.000
_cell.length_b   1.000
_cell.length_c   1.000
_cell.angle_alpha   90.00
_cell.angle_beta   90.00
_cell.angle_gamma   90.00
#
_symmetry.space_group_name_H-M   'P 1'
#
loop_
_entity.id
_entity.type
_entity.pdbx_description
1 polymer ?
#
loop_
_entity_poly.entity_id
_entity_poly.type
_entity_poly.pdbx_seq_one_letter_code
_entity_poly.pdbx_strand_id
1 'polypeptide(L)'
;REDYSRRFPAEMPCRVVVRLRDGRVLEKEKADYEGFYTRPMGRAALVAKFERLAAPYTDPALRRELISAVENLEAIKVSDLTALLARVGQGVIGGGEKRASGPARTPLRGERGPQRG
;
A
#
# COMPACT_ATOMS: atom_id res chain seq x y z
N ARG A 1 -25.66 4.70 -0.97
CA ARG A 1 -26.36 5.63 -1.88
C ARG A 1 -26.18 5.10 -3.29
N GLU A 2 -27.25 4.79 -4.01
CA GLU A 2 -27.18 4.26 -5.39
C GLU A 2 -26.39 5.14 -6.35
N ASP A 3 -26.37 6.45 -6.09
CA ASP A 3 -25.66 7.45 -6.89
C ASP A 3 -24.14 7.19 -7.01
N TYR A 4 -23.51 6.68 -5.95
CA TYR A 4 -22.08 6.36 -5.97
C TYR A 4 -21.79 5.09 -6.76
N SER A 5 -22.66 4.09 -6.67
CA SER A 5 -22.54 2.87 -7.46
C SER A 5 -22.72 3.13 -8.95
N ARG A 6 -23.59 4.08 -9.34
CA ARG A 6 -23.80 4.47 -10.74
C ARG A 6 -22.57 5.07 -11.42
N ARG A 7 -21.67 5.70 -10.65
CA ARG A 7 -20.45 6.35 -11.15
C ARG A 7 -19.26 5.39 -11.24
N PHE A 8 -19.35 4.19 -10.68
CA PHE A 8 -18.31 3.17 -10.78
C PHE A 8 -18.32 2.50 -12.18
N PRO A 9 -17.15 2.17 -12.77
CA PRO A 9 -15.78 2.38 -12.30
C PRO A 9 -15.16 3.70 -12.77
N ALA A 10 -15.94 4.56 -13.45
CA ALA A 10 -15.44 5.83 -13.96
C ALA A 10 -14.91 6.72 -12.82
N GLU A 11 -15.54 6.66 -11.67
CA GLU A 11 -15.12 7.34 -10.44
C GLU A 11 -15.11 6.37 -9.25
N MET A 12 -14.39 6.77 -8.20
CA MET A 12 -14.37 6.13 -6.90
C MET A 12 -14.89 7.11 -5.83
N PRO A 13 -16.17 7.51 -5.91
CA PRO A 13 -16.69 8.60 -5.10
C PRO A 13 -16.72 8.23 -3.62
N CYS A 14 -16.22 9.14 -2.79
CA CYS A 14 -16.25 9.04 -1.34
C CYS A 14 -16.56 10.40 -0.72
N ARG A 15 -17.52 10.42 0.22
CA ARG A 15 -17.88 11.59 1.01
C ARG A 15 -17.56 11.36 2.47
N VAL A 16 -16.83 12.30 3.04
CA VAL A 16 -16.48 12.34 4.47
C VAL A 16 -17.17 13.54 5.09
N VAL A 17 -17.89 13.29 6.19
CA VAL A 17 -18.58 14.33 6.97
C VAL A 17 -18.06 14.25 8.41
N VAL A 18 -17.56 15.38 8.91
CA VAL A 18 -17.08 15.54 10.29
C VAL A 18 -18.00 16.51 11.01
N ARG A 19 -18.63 16.05 12.10
CA ARG A 19 -19.45 16.88 12.98
C ARG A 19 -18.64 17.28 14.20
N LEU A 20 -18.49 18.59 14.42
CA LEU A 20 -17.73 19.16 15.53
C LEU A 20 -18.66 19.35 16.74
N ARG A 21 -18.05 19.42 17.94
CA ARG A 21 -18.80 19.58 19.20
C ARG A 21 -19.50 20.93 19.33
N ASP A 22 -19.01 21.94 18.62
CA ASP A 22 -19.63 23.28 18.53
C ASP A 22 -20.79 23.33 17.53
N GLY A 23 -21.20 22.19 16.98
CA GLY A 23 -22.30 22.07 16.02
C GLY A 23 -21.89 22.32 14.57
N ARG A 24 -20.66 22.75 14.28
CA ARG A 24 -20.20 22.91 12.89
C ARG A 24 -20.06 21.56 12.18
N VAL A 25 -20.26 21.58 10.87
CA VAL A 25 -20.09 20.41 9.99
C VAL A 25 -19.07 20.73 8.92
N LEU A 26 -18.03 19.90 8.83
CA LEU A 26 -17.06 19.92 7.73
C LEU A 26 -17.37 18.76 6.80
N GLU A 27 -17.41 19.04 5.51
CA GLU A 27 -17.75 18.04 4.50
C GLU A 27 -16.80 18.11 3.31
N LYS A 28 -16.41 16.94 2.80
CA LYS A 28 -15.67 16.83 1.55
C LYS A 28 -16.12 15.59 0.79
N GLU A 29 -16.44 15.78 -0.49
CA GLU A 29 -16.54 14.69 -1.46
C GLU A 29 -15.29 14.68 -2.35
N LYS A 30 -14.84 13.47 -2.69
CA LYS A 30 -13.79 13.21 -3.69
C LYS A 30 -14.32 12.19 -4.69
N ALA A 31 -14.11 12.48 -5.97
CA ALA A 31 -14.43 11.59 -7.08
C ALA A 31 -13.31 10.56 -7.34
N ASP A 32 -12.07 10.90 -7.00
CA ASP A 32 -10.89 10.09 -7.24
C ASP A 32 -9.85 10.20 -6.11
N TYR A 33 -8.73 9.51 -6.29
CA TYR A 33 -7.57 9.54 -5.40
C TYR A 33 -6.27 9.58 -6.22
N GLU A 34 -5.17 10.00 -5.60
CA GLU A 34 -3.86 10.01 -6.24
C GLU A 34 -3.41 8.58 -6.59
N GLY A 35 -3.01 8.37 -7.84
CA GLY A 35 -2.74 7.05 -8.40
C GLY A 35 -3.96 6.41 -9.09
N PHE A 36 -5.11 7.07 -9.12
CA PHE A 36 -6.22 6.69 -10.01
C PHE A 36 -5.89 7.07 -11.46
N TYR A 37 -6.55 6.46 -12.44
CA TYR A 37 -6.19 6.66 -13.85
C TYR A 37 -6.45 8.11 -14.34
N THR A 38 -7.41 8.82 -13.73
CA THR A 38 -7.65 10.26 -14.00
C THR A 38 -6.67 11.18 -13.28
N ARG A 39 -5.97 10.66 -12.26
CA ARG A 39 -5.03 11.42 -11.44
C ARG A 39 -3.79 10.57 -11.09
N PRO A 40 -2.91 10.33 -12.08
CA PRO A 40 -1.72 9.51 -11.87
C PRO A 40 -0.83 10.05 -10.75
N MET A 41 -0.17 9.15 -10.03
CA MET A 41 0.81 9.52 -9.02
C MET A 41 2.10 10.00 -9.70
N GLY A 42 2.67 11.10 -9.21
CA GLY A 42 3.93 11.61 -9.73
C GLY A 42 5.10 10.65 -9.48
N ARG A 43 6.11 10.68 -10.36
CA ARG A 43 7.30 9.81 -10.28
C ARG A 43 7.96 9.84 -8.90
N ALA A 44 8.19 11.03 -8.33
CA ALA A 44 8.83 11.16 -7.02
C ALA A 44 8.03 10.48 -5.90
N ALA A 45 6.69 10.60 -5.92
CA ALA A 45 5.82 9.94 -4.95
C ALA A 45 5.79 8.42 -5.14
N LEU A 46 5.82 7.93 -6.39
CA LEU A 46 5.94 6.50 -6.70
C LEU A 46 7.27 5.91 -6.19
N VAL A 47 8.39 6.58 -6.48
CA VAL A 47 9.73 6.16 -6.02
C VAL A 47 9.78 6.16 -4.49
N ALA A 48 9.28 7.22 -3.83
CA ALA A 48 9.23 7.27 -2.37
C ALA A 48 8.36 6.15 -1.76
N LYS A 49 7.22 5.82 -2.40
CA LYS A 49 6.38 4.69 -1.99
C LYS A 49 7.11 3.36 -2.15
N PHE A 50 7.81 3.15 -3.27
CA PHE A 50 8.61 1.95 -3.51
C PHE A 50 9.73 1.81 -2.48
N GLU A 51 10.54 2.85 -2.28
CA GLU A 51 11.61 2.90 -1.28
C GLU A 51 11.10 2.48 0.11
N ARG A 52 9.97 3.06 0.56
CA ARG A 52 9.37 2.75 1.85
C ARG A 52 8.90 1.30 1.97
N LEU A 53 8.31 0.74 0.91
CA LEU A 53 7.79 -0.63 0.93
C LEU A 53 8.89 -1.68 0.79
N ALA A 54 9.95 -1.38 0.03
CA ALA A 54 11.06 -2.28 -0.22
C ALA A 54 12.14 -2.23 0.87
N ALA A 55 12.20 -1.16 1.67
CA ALA A 55 13.21 -0.94 2.71
C ALA A 55 13.45 -2.14 3.65
N PRO A 56 12.42 -2.88 4.13
CA PRO A 56 12.65 -4.02 5.01
C PRO A 56 13.33 -5.23 4.36
N TYR A 57 13.47 -5.25 3.03
CA TYR A 57 13.90 -6.42 2.27
C TYR A 57 15.16 -6.16 1.43
N THR A 58 15.63 -4.93 1.38
CA THR A 58 16.67 -4.49 0.44
C THR A 58 17.56 -3.45 1.09
N ASP A 59 18.81 -3.38 0.67
CA ASP A 59 19.63 -2.21 0.94
C ASP A 59 19.31 -1.07 -0.05
N PRO A 60 19.72 0.18 0.24
CA PRO A 60 19.47 1.32 -0.66
C PRO A 60 20.11 1.20 -2.04
N ALA A 61 21.21 0.46 -2.20
CA ALA A 61 21.85 0.30 -3.51
C ALA A 61 21.00 -0.61 -4.40
N LEU A 62 20.55 -1.76 -3.87
CA LEU A 62 19.67 -2.68 -4.59
C LEU A 62 18.35 -2.00 -5.01
N ARG A 63 17.78 -1.12 -4.18
CA ARG A 63 16.58 -0.36 -4.58
C ARG A 63 16.81 0.58 -5.74
N ARG A 64 17.94 1.29 -5.76
CA ARG A 64 18.30 2.14 -6.90
C ARG A 64 18.51 1.35 -8.18
N GLU A 65 19.17 0.18 -8.08
CA GLU A 65 19.34 -0.74 -9.22
C GLU A 65 17.98 -1.22 -9.75
N LEU A 66 17.05 -1.60 -8.86
CA LEU A 66 15.69 -2.02 -9.24
C LEU A 66 14.89 -0.89 -9.90
N ILE A 67 14.95 0.34 -9.36
CA ILE A 67 14.30 1.51 -9.96
C ILE A 67 14.86 1.74 -11.37
N SER A 68 16.18 1.74 -11.53
CA SER A 68 16.83 1.96 -12.81
C SER A 68 16.51 0.86 -13.83
N ALA A 69 16.42 -0.40 -13.40
CA ALA A 69 16.03 -1.51 -14.26
C ALA A 69 14.58 -1.39 -14.75
N VAL A 70 13.64 -1.01 -13.88
CA VAL A 70 12.23 -0.83 -14.25
C VAL A 70 12.03 0.41 -15.13
N GLU A 71 12.81 1.46 -14.95
CA GLU A 71 12.77 2.65 -15.81
C GLU A 71 13.29 2.41 -17.23
N ASN A 72 14.07 1.34 -17.42
CA ASN A 72 14.65 0.96 -18.72
C ASN A 72 14.16 -0.42 -19.15
N LEU A 73 12.94 -0.80 -18.78
CA LEU A 73 12.43 -2.16 -18.94
C LEU A 73 12.43 -2.63 -20.39
N GLU A 74 12.21 -1.72 -21.33
CA GLU A 74 12.20 -1.97 -22.78
C GLU A 74 13.60 -2.29 -23.34
N ALA A 75 14.66 -1.96 -22.60
CA ALA A 75 16.05 -2.06 -23.05
C ALA A 75 16.87 -3.14 -22.32
N ILE A 76 16.34 -3.75 -21.25
CA ILE A 76 17.05 -4.77 -20.48
C ILE A 76 16.53 -6.18 -20.75
N LYS A 77 17.34 -7.20 -20.47
CA LYS A 77 16.86 -8.58 -20.52
C LYS A 77 16.08 -8.88 -19.25
N VAL A 78 15.06 -9.72 -19.38
CA VAL A 78 14.30 -10.25 -18.22
C VAL A 78 15.23 -10.92 -17.21
N SER A 79 16.27 -11.61 -17.69
CA SER A 79 17.30 -12.22 -16.82
C SER A 79 17.93 -11.22 -15.86
N ASP A 80 18.21 -10.02 -16.33
CA ASP A 80 18.95 -9.00 -15.58
C ASP A 80 18.08 -8.46 -14.45
N LEU A 81 16.80 -8.18 -14.72
CA LEU A 81 15.82 -7.82 -13.68
C LEU A 81 15.65 -8.94 -12.66
N THR A 82 15.50 -10.19 -13.11
CA THR A 82 15.31 -11.33 -12.19
C THR A 82 16.53 -11.59 -11.31
N ALA A 83 17.74 -11.34 -11.81
CA ALA A 83 18.97 -11.43 -11.02
C ALA A 83 19.02 -10.37 -9.90
N LEU A 84 18.52 -9.14 -10.16
CA LEU A 84 18.35 -8.13 -9.12
C LEU A 84 17.34 -8.59 -8.07
N LEU A 85 16.19 -9.11 -8.50
CA LEU A 85 15.14 -9.59 -7.60
C LEU A 85 15.60 -10.77 -6.72
N ALA A 86 16.50 -11.63 -7.21
CA ALA A 86 17.07 -12.74 -6.44
C ALA A 86 17.87 -12.29 -5.20
N ARG A 87 18.37 -11.04 -5.18
CA ARG A 87 19.11 -10.46 -4.04
C ARG A 87 18.19 -9.97 -2.92
N VAL A 88 16.89 -9.84 -3.16
CA VAL A 88 15.92 -9.37 -2.17
C VAL A 88 15.85 -10.35 -0.98
N GLY A 89 15.90 -9.83 0.24
CA GLY A 89 15.89 -10.60 1.48
C GLY A 89 17.22 -11.26 1.87
N GLN A 90 18.22 -11.26 0.98
CA GLN A 90 19.53 -11.86 1.25
C GLN A 90 20.44 -10.99 2.14
N GLY A 91 20.18 -9.67 2.20
CA GLY A 91 21.00 -8.70 2.95
C GLY A 91 20.49 -8.30 4.34
N VAL A 92 19.41 -8.91 4.85
CA VAL A 92 18.76 -8.50 6.13
C VAL A 92 19.15 -9.42 7.30
N ILE A 93 19.88 -10.50 7.05
CA ILE A 93 20.37 -11.43 8.09
C ILE A 93 21.70 -10.92 8.66
N GLY A 94 21.63 -9.86 9.47
CA GLY A 94 22.81 -9.24 10.08
C GLY A 94 22.53 -8.46 11.36
N GLY A 95 21.39 -8.67 12.01
CA GLY A 95 21.05 -8.08 13.31
C GLY A 95 20.06 -8.98 14.01
N GLY A 96 20.50 -9.68 15.05
CA GLY A 96 19.67 -10.63 15.77
C GLY A 96 18.53 -9.92 16.50
N GLU A 97 17.29 -10.31 16.20
CA GLU A 97 16.28 -10.47 17.23
C GLU A 97 15.32 -11.58 16.83
N LYS A 98 14.98 -12.40 17.83
CA LYS A 98 14.16 -13.61 17.71
C LYS A 98 12.90 -13.31 16.90
N ARG A 99 12.45 -14.31 16.13
CA ARG A 99 11.06 -14.37 15.64
C ARG A 99 10.11 -14.14 16.83
N ALA A 100 9.65 -12.91 17.00
CA ALA A 100 8.50 -12.65 17.81
C ALA A 100 7.32 -13.29 17.07
N SER A 101 6.66 -14.23 17.76
CA SER A 101 5.31 -14.65 17.47
C SER A 101 4.52 -13.43 17.00
N GLY A 102 3.95 -13.51 15.78
CA GLY A 102 3.05 -12.47 15.30
C GLY A 102 1.95 -12.20 16.34
N PRO A 103 1.44 -10.96 16.42
CA PRO A 103 0.40 -10.66 17.39
C PRO A 103 -0.77 -11.61 17.17
N ALA A 104 -1.18 -12.30 18.24
CA ALA A 104 -2.39 -13.10 18.24
C ALA A 104 -3.52 -12.21 17.71
N ARG A 105 -4.22 -12.69 16.67
CA ARG A 105 -5.43 -12.04 16.16
C ARG A 105 -6.35 -11.80 17.35
N THR A 106 -6.53 -10.55 17.76
CA THR A 106 -7.56 -10.20 18.73
C THR A 106 -8.89 -10.61 18.11
N PRO A 107 -9.67 -11.52 18.74
CA PRO A 107 -10.99 -11.85 18.22
C PRO A 107 -11.82 -10.58 18.26
N LEU A 108 -12.45 -10.23 17.13
CA LEU A 108 -13.47 -9.19 17.12
C LEU A 108 -14.58 -9.61 18.09
N ARG A 109 -14.91 -8.71 19.02
CA ARG A 109 -15.98 -8.87 19.99
C ARG A 109 -17.29 -9.14 19.23
N GLY A 110 -17.72 -10.40 19.17
CA GLY A 110 -18.95 -10.77 18.47
C GLY A 110 -19.31 -12.26 18.47
N GLU A 111 -18.37 -13.17 18.65
CA GLU A 111 -18.68 -14.61 18.55
C GLU A 111 -18.88 -15.24 19.93
N ARG A 112 -20.06 -15.01 20.52
CA ARG A 112 -20.63 -15.90 21.54
C ARG A 112 -21.78 -16.66 20.90
N GLY A 113 -21.49 -17.88 20.46
CA GLY A 113 -22.54 -18.86 20.15
C GLY A 113 -23.36 -19.21 21.41
N PRO A 114 -24.62 -19.61 21.25
CA PRO A 114 -25.52 -19.86 22.37
C PRO A 114 -25.09 -21.14 23.11
N GLN A 115 -24.99 -21.05 24.44
CA GLN A 115 -24.96 -22.24 25.28
C GLN A 115 -26.34 -22.90 25.24
N ARG A 116 -26.37 -24.19 24.90
CA ARG A 116 -27.54 -25.04 25.07
C ARG A 116 -27.30 -25.95 26.28
N GLY A 117 -28.32 -25.97 27.15
CA GLY A 117 -28.85 -27.14 27.88
C GLY A 117 -27.91 -27.82 28.86
#